data_AF-M8DPI4-F1
#
_entry.id   AF-M8DPI4-F1
#
_cell.length_a   1.000
_cell.length_b   1.000
_cell.length_c   1.000
_cell.angle_alpha   90.00
_cell.angle_beta   90.00
_cell.angle_gamma   90.00
#
_symmetry.space_group_name_H-M   'P 1'
#
loop_
_entity.id
_entity.type
_entity.pdbx_description
1 polymer ?
#
loop_
_entity_poly.entity_id
_entity_poly.type
_entity_poly.pdbx_seq_one_letter_code
_entity_poly.pdbx_strand_id
1 'polypeptide(L)'
;MSQGEGVSRGVVKRTPEATQGMGKGKRASDIPRISEIEISFKRNPKHDAAEFERQLKAQEEGINSLTVDEFIKNRDRYLKDGRPLEGDAAQKLARQEALKEKVSELRKQGLSREQAKKQAEEWLKNQAALHNPDQIAGGNPRHIGGMGNKKINSSIGSQWKSRIKDLDRKIRDTAEAMTQEERESTFLNVRLKH
;
A
#
# COMPACT_ATOMS: atom_id res chain seq x y z
N MET A 1 -19.38 -23.07 -81.92
CA MET A 1 -20.83 -22.91 -81.62
C MET A 1 -21.02 -23.03 -80.11
N SER A 2 -21.80 -22.10 -79.54
CA SER A 2 -22.61 -22.17 -78.30
C SER A 2 -21.99 -22.71 -76.99
N GLN A 3 -21.67 -21.82 -76.03
CA GLN A 3 -22.46 -21.47 -74.81
C GLN A 3 -22.38 -22.52 -73.68
N GLY A 4 -21.76 -22.19 -72.53
CA GLY A 4 -22.44 -21.89 -71.24
C GLY A 4 -22.19 -23.07 -70.29
N GLU A 5 -22.05 -23.04 -68.96
CA GLU A 5 -22.21 -22.11 -67.83
C GLU A 5 -21.24 -22.67 -66.73
N GLY A 6 -20.54 -21.89 -65.91
CA GLY A 6 -21.09 -21.25 -64.71
C GLY A 6 -21.11 -22.18 -63.48
N VAL A 7 -19.96 -22.46 -62.83
CA VAL A 7 -19.92 -22.98 -61.44
C VAL A 7 -18.88 -22.20 -60.63
N SER A 8 -19.29 -21.06 -60.08
CA SER A 8 -18.59 -20.39 -58.98
C SER A 8 -19.05 -21.00 -57.66
N ARG A 9 -18.14 -21.68 -56.97
CA ARG A 9 -18.36 -22.23 -55.62
C ARG A 9 -18.66 -21.10 -54.65
N GLY A 10 -19.86 -21.15 -54.06
CA GLY A 10 -20.30 -20.25 -53.00
C GLY A 10 -19.42 -20.37 -51.76
N VAL A 11 -18.81 -19.26 -51.36
CA VAL A 11 -18.19 -19.09 -50.05
C VAL A 11 -19.29 -18.73 -49.06
N VAL A 12 -19.58 -19.66 -48.15
CA VAL A 12 -20.52 -19.48 -47.04
C VAL A 12 -20.03 -18.34 -46.14
N LYS A 13 -20.82 -17.27 -46.06
CA LYS A 13 -20.65 -16.16 -45.12
C LYS A 13 -20.79 -16.72 -43.69
N ARG A 14 -19.69 -16.79 -42.96
CA ARG A 14 -19.70 -16.91 -41.49
C ARG A 14 -19.52 -15.51 -40.91
N THR A 15 -20.60 -14.94 -40.42
CA THR A 15 -20.58 -13.78 -39.52
C THR A 15 -20.01 -14.24 -38.17
N PRO A 16 -19.01 -13.55 -37.59
CA PRO A 16 -18.59 -13.80 -36.22
C PRO A 16 -19.62 -13.21 -35.25
N GLU A 17 -20.21 -14.09 -34.45
CA GLU A 17 -21.05 -13.75 -33.32
C GLU A 17 -20.18 -13.04 -32.27
N ALA A 18 -20.54 -11.79 -31.94
CA ALA A 18 -19.83 -10.97 -30.98
C ALA A 18 -20.18 -11.42 -29.56
N THR A 19 -19.35 -12.25 -28.95
CA THR A 19 -19.39 -12.46 -27.49
C THR A 19 -18.67 -11.31 -26.80
N GLN A 20 -19.40 -10.22 -26.57
CA GLN A 20 -18.99 -9.18 -25.61
C GLN A 20 -19.13 -9.74 -24.20
N GLY A 21 -18.00 -10.07 -23.58
CA GLY A 21 -17.88 -10.34 -22.15
C GLY A 21 -16.79 -9.46 -21.54
N MET A 22 -16.86 -8.14 -21.76
CA MET A 22 -15.98 -7.19 -21.06
C MET A 22 -16.39 -7.18 -19.59
N GLY A 23 -15.58 -7.82 -18.74
CA GLY A 23 -15.67 -7.70 -17.29
C GLY A 23 -15.56 -6.22 -16.89
N LYS A 24 -16.68 -5.64 -16.47
CA LYS A 24 -16.72 -4.29 -15.90
C LYS A 24 -15.98 -4.34 -14.57
N GLY A 25 -14.78 -3.77 -14.51
CA GLY A 25 -14.10 -3.50 -13.25
C GLY A 25 -15.04 -2.72 -12.33
N LYS A 26 -15.21 -3.19 -11.08
CA LYS A 26 -15.97 -2.47 -10.05
C LYS A 26 -15.40 -1.05 -9.90
N ARG A 27 -16.27 -0.06 -9.80
CA ARG A 27 -15.82 1.31 -9.48
C ARG A 27 -15.34 1.31 -8.02
N ALA A 28 -14.41 2.20 -7.66
CA ALA A 28 -13.89 2.29 -6.29
C ALA A 28 -15.00 2.53 -5.24
N SER A 29 -16.18 3.01 -5.65
CA SER A 29 -17.39 3.17 -4.83
C SER A 29 -18.11 1.87 -4.46
N ASP A 30 -17.80 0.75 -5.13
CA ASP A 30 -18.56 -0.51 -5.02
C ASP A 30 -17.80 -1.58 -4.22
N ILE A 31 -16.66 -1.21 -3.62
CA ILE A 31 -15.86 -2.09 -2.76
C ILE A 31 -16.40 -1.98 -1.33
N PRO A 32 -16.89 -3.08 -0.72
CA PRO A 32 -17.40 -3.05 0.64
C PRO A 32 -16.34 -2.53 1.62
N ARG A 33 -16.77 -1.63 2.51
CA ARG A 33 -15.94 -1.06 3.57
C ARG A 33 -16.73 -1.00 4.87
N ILE A 34 -16.03 -1.14 5.99
CA ILE A 34 -16.63 -0.88 7.31
C ILE A 34 -17.00 0.60 7.46
N SER A 35 -17.81 0.92 8.48
CA SER A 35 -18.07 2.30 8.89
C SER A 35 -16.78 3.05 9.21
N GLU A 36 -16.72 4.34 8.90
CA GLU A 36 -15.50 5.14 9.11
C GLU A 36 -15.07 5.16 10.58
N ILE A 37 -13.79 4.91 10.85
CA ILE A 37 -13.16 5.02 12.16
C ILE A 37 -12.11 6.12 12.10
N GLU A 38 -12.36 7.21 12.83
CA GLU A 38 -11.43 8.33 12.88
C GLU A 38 -10.39 8.19 14.01
N ILE A 39 -9.14 8.53 13.70
CA ILE A 39 -8.01 8.52 14.64
C ILE A 39 -7.21 9.82 14.52
N SER A 40 -6.99 10.47 15.66
CA SER A 40 -6.24 11.74 15.72
C SER A 40 -4.78 11.53 16.10
N PHE A 41 -3.87 11.92 15.23
CA PHE A 41 -2.44 12.04 15.49
C PHE A 41 -2.09 13.45 15.94
N LYS A 42 -0.88 13.63 16.47
CA LYS A 42 -0.33 14.93 16.85
C LYS A 42 0.99 15.12 16.14
N ARG A 43 1.09 16.17 15.33
CA ARG A 43 2.36 16.56 14.71
C ARG A 43 3.20 17.34 15.71
N ASN A 44 4.49 17.00 15.80
CA ASN A 44 5.46 17.84 16.51
C ASN A 44 5.71 19.11 15.68
N PRO A 45 5.59 20.34 16.24
CA PRO A 45 5.84 21.58 15.51
C PRO A 45 7.24 21.67 14.87
N LYS A 46 8.24 20.95 15.42
CA LYS A 46 9.60 20.87 14.87
C LYS A 46 9.74 19.93 13.67
N HIS A 47 8.71 19.14 13.38
CA HIS A 47 8.69 18.29 12.20
C HIS A 47 8.18 19.08 11.00
N ASP A 48 8.81 18.82 9.86
CA ASP A 48 8.32 19.26 8.56
C ASP A 48 6.84 18.82 8.38
N ALA A 49 5.98 19.78 8.06
CA ALA A 49 4.54 19.56 8.01
C ALA A 49 4.15 18.68 6.83
N ALA A 50 4.70 18.97 5.64
CA ALA A 50 4.39 18.24 4.42
C ALA A 50 4.86 16.78 4.49
N GLU A 51 6.05 16.53 5.05
CA GLU A 51 6.58 15.18 5.24
C GLU A 51 5.80 14.41 6.30
N PHE A 52 5.34 15.07 7.38
CA PHE A 52 4.46 14.44 8.35
C PHE A 52 3.14 14.04 7.73
N GLU A 53 2.50 14.96 6.98
CA GLU A 53 1.25 14.71 6.29
C GLU A 53 1.40 13.59 5.25
N ARG A 54 2.46 13.60 4.44
CA ARG A 54 2.75 12.56 3.46
C ARG A 54 2.87 11.18 4.12
N GLN A 55 3.63 11.08 5.21
CA GLN A 55 3.80 9.81 5.92
C GLN A 55 2.50 9.37 6.60
N LEU A 56 1.73 10.29 7.19
CA LEU A 56 0.44 9.95 7.80
C LEU A 56 -0.59 9.51 6.76
N LYS A 57 -0.63 10.16 5.60
CA LYS A 57 -1.49 9.75 4.48
C LYS A 57 -1.11 8.37 3.97
N ALA A 58 0.18 8.07 3.84
CA ALA A 58 0.62 6.74 3.44
C ALA A 58 0.22 5.65 4.46
N GLN A 59 0.19 5.98 5.75
CA GLN A 59 -0.34 5.10 6.80
C GLN A 59 -1.85 4.87 6.64
N GLU A 60 -2.61 5.91 6.34
CA GLU A 60 -4.05 5.86 6.07
C GLU A 60 -4.36 4.99 4.83
N GLU A 61 -3.67 5.25 3.72
CA GLU A 61 -3.80 4.46 2.49
C GLU A 61 -3.44 3.00 2.72
N GLY A 62 -2.35 2.75 3.45
CA GLY A 62 -1.91 1.41 3.80
C GLY A 62 -2.96 0.66 4.62
N ILE A 63 -3.46 1.24 5.71
CA ILE A 63 -4.45 0.54 6.53
C ILE A 63 -5.77 0.32 5.79
N ASN A 64 -6.17 1.26 4.93
CA ASN A 64 -7.38 1.15 4.10
C ASN A 64 -7.25 0.19 2.90
N SER A 65 -6.04 -0.33 2.67
CA SER A 65 -5.80 -1.41 1.71
C SER A 65 -6.00 -2.80 2.31
N LEU A 66 -6.11 -2.91 3.64
CA LEU A 66 -6.36 -4.16 4.32
C LEU A 66 -7.85 -4.48 4.37
N THR A 67 -8.17 -5.76 4.20
CA THR A 67 -9.46 -6.32 4.59
C THR A 67 -9.56 -6.46 6.11
N VAL A 68 -10.78 -6.64 6.61
CA VAL A 68 -11.03 -6.90 8.04
C VAL A 68 -10.25 -8.14 8.50
N ASP A 69 -10.30 -9.21 7.70
CA ASP A 69 -9.60 -10.47 7.99
C ASP A 69 -8.07 -10.31 7.99
N GLU A 70 -7.50 -9.66 6.98
CA GLU A 70 -6.05 -9.42 6.91
C GLU A 70 -5.55 -8.59 8.10
N PHE A 71 -6.28 -7.54 8.47
CA PHE A 71 -5.94 -6.72 9.62
C PHE A 71 -5.91 -7.56 10.90
N ILE A 72 -6.96 -8.34 11.17
CA ILE A 72 -7.04 -9.20 12.36
C ILE A 72 -5.89 -10.20 12.39
N LYS A 73 -5.63 -10.92 11.28
CA LYS A 73 -4.52 -11.88 11.17
C LYS A 73 -3.16 -11.22 11.39
N ASN A 74 -2.94 -10.05 10.81
CA ASN A 74 -1.69 -9.30 10.98
C ASN A 74 -1.50 -8.83 12.44
N ARG A 75 -2.59 -8.38 13.08
CA ARG A 75 -2.60 -7.95 14.48
C ARG A 75 -2.36 -9.12 15.44
N ASP A 76 -3.01 -10.26 15.22
CA ASP A 76 -2.82 -11.47 16.03
C ASP A 76 -1.38 -11.96 15.95
N ARG A 77 -0.80 -12.01 14.74
CA ARG A 77 0.62 -12.33 14.56
C ARG A 77 1.52 -11.35 15.29
N TYR A 78 1.27 -10.04 15.17
CA TYR A 78 2.09 -9.03 15.85
C TYR A 78 1.99 -9.14 17.38
N LEU A 79 0.80 -9.43 17.93
CA LEU A 79 0.62 -9.60 19.37
C LEU A 79 1.32 -10.87 19.90
N LYS A 80 1.35 -11.93 19.10
CA LYS A 80 1.99 -13.21 19.44
C LYS A 80 3.51 -13.15 19.32
N ASP A 81 4.01 -12.67 18.18
CA ASP A 81 5.41 -12.82 17.77
C ASP A 81 6.19 -11.49 17.85
N GLY A 82 5.51 -10.37 18.07
CA GLY A 82 6.11 -9.04 18.01
C GLY A 82 6.45 -8.63 16.58
N ARG A 83 7.56 -7.90 16.43
CA ARG A 83 8.06 -7.44 15.13
C ARG A 83 8.73 -8.61 14.37
N PRO A 84 8.22 -9.01 13.19
CA PRO A 84 8.79 -10.14 12.44
C PRO A 84 10.20 -9.84 11.91
N LEU A 85 11.12 -10.80 12.06
CA LEU A 85 12.52 -10.70 11.59
C LEU A 85 12.63 -10.59 10.06
N GLU A 86 11.67 -11.15 9.33
CA GLU A 86 11.61 -11.09 7.87
C GLU A 86 11.48 -9.66 7.32
N GLY A 87 11.01 -8.70 8.14
CA GLY A 87 11.01 -7.29 7.79
C GLY A 87 12.40 -6.67 7.63
N ASP A 88 13.42 -7.25 8.28
CA ASP A 88 14.78 -6.71 8.25
C ASP A 88 15.41 -6.83 6.86
N ALA A 89 15.14 -7.95 6.17
CA ALA A 89 15.62 -8.17 4.80
C ALA A 89 14.96 -7.18 3.82
N ALA A 90 13.65 -6.99 3.93
CA ALA A 90 12.90 -6.04 3.10
C ALA A 90 13.37 -4.59 3.34
N GLN A 91 13.58 -4.21 4.60
CA GLN A 91 14.11 -2.91 4.97
C GLN A 91 15.53 -2.69 4.40
N LYS A 92 16.42 -3.69 4.50
CA LYS A 92 17.78 -3.59 3.96
C LYS A 92 17.76 -3.41 2.45
N LEU A 93 16.95 -4.19 1.74
CA LEU A 93 16.80 -4.09 0.29
C LEU A 93 16.26 -2.72 -0.12
N ALA A 94 15.19 -2.24 0.51
CA ALA A 94 14.62 -0.93 0.21
C ALA A 94 15.63 0.21 0.43
N ARG A 95 16.46 0.14 1.47
CA ARG A 95 17.53 1.11 1.71
C ARG A 95 18.63 1.07 0.64
N GLN A 96 18.96 -0.11 0.14
CA GLN A 96 19.95 -0.27 -0.93
C GLN A 96 19.42 0.29 -2.26
N GLU A 97 18.17 0.02 -2.60
CA GLU A 97 17.54 0.58 -3.81
C GLU A 97 17.40 2.11 -3.70
N ALA A 98 16.92 2.62 -2.56
CA ALA A 98 16.84 4.06 -2.33
C ALA A 98 18.19 4.76 -2.43
N LEU A 99 19.28 4.12 -1.99
CA LEU A 99 20.63 4.66 -2.17
C LEU A 99 21.00 4.75 -3.65
N LYS A 100 20.77 3.69 -4.43
CA LYS A 100 21.06 3.66 -5.87
C LYS A 100 20.26 4.73 -6.62
N GLU A 101 18.97 4.82 -6.33
CA GLU A 101 18.07 5.81 -6.92
C GLU A 101 18.52 7.23 -6.60
N LYS A 102 18.84 7.52 -5.33
CA LYS A 102 19.29 8.85 -4.92
C LYS A 102 20.63 9.23 -5.56
N VAL A 103 21.56 8.28 -5.71
CA VAL A 103 22.80 8.50 -6.47
C VAL A 103 22.51 8.83 -7.92
N SER A 104 21.61 8.11 -8.57
CA SER A 104 21.20 8.37 -9.96
C SER A 104 20.55 9.75 -10.12
N GLU A 105 19.66 10.13 -9.20
CA GLU A 105 19.04 11.46 -9.16
C GLU A 105 20.09 12.57 -9.07
N LEU A 106 21.00 12.49 -8.11
CA LEU A 106 22.06 13.47 -7.90
C LEU A 106 23.04 13.53 -9.08
N ARG A 107 23.29 12.39 -9.73
CA ARG A 107 24.12 12.34 -10.94
C ARG A 107 23.48 13.09 -12.11
N LYS A 108 22.17 12.96 -12.29
CA LYS A 108 21.40 13.71 -13.31
C LYS A 108 21.40 15.22 -13.03
N GLN A 109 21.56 15.62 -11.77
CA GLN A 109 21.73 17.02 -11.37
C GLN A 109 23.18 17.54 -11.55
N GLY A 110 24.08 16.74 -12.12
CA GLY A 110 25.43 17.16 -12.51
C GLY A 110 26.55 16.82 -11.52
N LEU A 111 26.24 16.34 -10.31
CA LEU A 111 27.26 16.00 -9.29
C LEU A 111 28.10 14.81 -9.73
N SER A 112 29.41 14.77 -9.44
CA SER A 112 30.26 13.61 -9.72
C SER A 112 29.75 12.32 -9.04
N ARG A 113 30.20 11.14 -9.50
CA ARG A 113 29.78 9.85 -8.90
C ARG A 113 30.13 9.78 -7.41
N GLU A 114 31.29 10.28 -7.04
CA GLU A 114 31.76 10.31 -5.66
C GLU A 114 30.92 11.28 -4.81
N GLN A 115 30.70 12.50 -5.31
CA GLN A 115 29.87 13.51 -4.62
C GLN A 115 28.43 13.02 -4.43
N ALA A 116 27.84 12.45 -5.49
CA ALA A 116 26.49 11.90 -5.45
C ALA A 116 26.37 10.75 -4.43
N LYS A 117 27.35 9.83 -4.41
CA LYS A 117 27.39 8.73 -3.43
C LYS A 117 27.45 9.27 -2.01
N LYS A 118 28.38 10.18 -1.72
CA LYS A 118 28.53 10.78 -0.39
C LYS A 118 27.25 11.48 0.09
N GLN A 119 26.63 12.28 -0.77
CA GLN A 119 25.39 12.98 -0.43
C GLN A 119 24.20 12.04 -0.26
N ALA A 120 24.10 10.99 -1.09
CA ALA A 120 23.05 10.00 -0.97
C ALA A 120 23.17 9.19 0.35
N GLU A 121 24.40 8.85 0.77
CA GLU A 121 24.67 8.21 2.06
C GLU A 121 24.28 9.10 3.24
N GLU A 122 24.63 10.39 3.20
CA GLU A 122 24.20 11.36 4.23
C GLU A 122 22.68 11.54 4.28
N TRP A 123 22.02 11.62 3.11
CA TRP A 123 20.56 11.65 3.03
C TRP A 123 19.96 10.39 3.69
N LEU A 124 20.47 9.20 3.35
CA LEU A 124 19.96 7.91 3.82
C LEU A 124 20.09 7.73 5.34
N LYS A 125 21.05 8.39 6.00
CA LYS A 125 21.17 8.41 7.47
C LYS A 125 19.95 9.00 8.15
N ASN A 126 19.23 9.90 7.49
CA ASN A 126 18.03 10.56 8.01
C ASN A 126 16.73 9.89 7.55
N GLN A 127 16.82 8.86 6.71
CA GLN A 127 15.66 8.13 6.20
C GLN A 127 15.41 6.82 6.96
N ALA A 128 14.14 6.43 7.04
CA ALA A 128 13.66 5.10 7.41
C ALA A 128 12.90 4.49 6.23
N ALA A 129 12.95 3.16 6.11
CA ALA A 129 12.02 2.45 5.26
C ALA A 129 10.64 2.52 5.93
N LEU A 130 9.63 2.90 5.16
CA LEU A 130 8.28 3.15 5.68
C LEU A 130 7.43 1.89 5.50
N HIS A 131 6.91 1.38 6.61
CA HIS A 131 5.81 0.41 6.59
C HIS A 131 4.50 1.19 6.59
N ASN A 132 3.65 0.91 5.61
CA ASN A 132 2.37 1.56 5.39
C ASN A 132 1.26 0.49 5.35
N PRO A 133 0.49 0.29 6.44
CA PRO A 133 0.63 0.96 7.72
C PRO A 133 1.81 0.41 8.52
N ASP A 134 2.12 1.01 9.68
CA ASP A 134 3.09 0.49 10.64
C ASP A 134 2.71 -0.94 11.02
N GLN A 135 3.70 -1.80 11.28
CA GLN A 135 3.45 -3.17 11.69
C GLN A 135 2.65 -3.26 12.99
N ILE A 136 2.79 -2.29 13.90
CA ILE A 136 1.93 -2.16 15.09
C ILE A 136 0.46 -2.07 14.66
N ALA A 137 0.18 -1.35 13.59
CA ALA A 137 -1.16 -1.16 13.04
C ALA A 137 -1.58 -2.23 12.01
N GLY A 138 -0.93 -3.39 12.01
CA GLY A 138 -1.29 -4.50 11.13
C GLY A 138 -0.62 -4.46 9.75
N GLY A 139 0.43 -3.66 9.59
CA GLY A 139 1.19 -3.59 8.33
C GLY A 139 1.94 -4.88 7.98
N ASN A 140 2.05 -5.14 6.68
CA ASN A 140 2.83 -6.26 6.16
C ASN A 140 4.34 -5.99 6.33
N PRO A 141 5.09 -6.84 7.05
CA PRO A 141 6.53 -6.62 7.29
C PRO A 141 7.37 -6.65 6.00
N ARG A 142 6.89 -7.28 4.93
CA ARG A 142 7.58 -7.37 3.64
C ARG A 142 7.26 -6.22 2.69
N HIS A 143 6.23 -5.44 2.99
CA HIS A 143 5.85 -4.29 2.16
C HIS A 143 6.53 -3.02 2.69
N ILE A 144 7.31 -2.37 1.82
CA ILE A 144 7.92 -1.07 2.07
C ILE A 144 7.32 -0.07 1.09
N GLY A 145 6.62 0.94 1.60
CA GLY A 145 5.96 1.98 0.79
C GLY A 145 6.89 3.11 0.34
N GLY A 146 8.20 2.99 0.63
CA GLY A 146 9.23 3.94 0.25
C GLY A 146 10.10 4.38 1.44
N MET A 147 10.80 5.50 1.25
CA MET A 147 11.62 6.12 2.28
C MET A 147 10.96 7.39 2.83
N GLY A 148 11.27 7.72 4.08
CA GLY A 148 10.87 8.99 4.67
C GLY A 148 11.68 9.35 5.89
N ASN A 149 11.51 10.59 6.36
CA ASN A 149 12.22 11.10 7.52
C ASN A 149 12.01 10.19 8.74
N LYS A 150 13.11 9.64 9.27
CA LYS A 150 13.06 8.63 10.35
C LYS A 150 12.51 9.15 11.68
N LYS A 151 12.69 10.45 11.98
CA LYS A 151 12.19 11.05 13.23
C LYS A 151 10.66 11.22 13.17
N ILE A 152 10.16 11.65 12.02
CA ILE A 152 8.72 11.70 11.73
C ILE A 152 8.12 10.31 11.80
N ASN A 153 8.70 9.33 11.11
CA ASN A 153 8.24 7.94 11.12
C ASN A 153 8.17 7.37 12.55
N SER A 154 9.23 7.56 13.34
CA SER A 154 9.26 7.14 14.75
C SER A 154 8.18 7.82 15.60
N SER A 155 7.90 9.09 15.34
CA SER A 155 6.84 9.83 16.02
C SER A 155 5.44 9.37 15.65
N ILE A 156 5.21 8.89 14.42
CA ILE A 156 3.94 8.29 14.01
C ILE A 156 3.83 6.88 14.62
N GLY A 157 4.88 6.07 14.51
CA GLY A 157 4.96 4.71 15.08
C GLY A 157 4.72 4.66 16.59
N SER A 158 5.30 5.60 17.35
CA SER A 158 5.08 5.66 18.80
C SER A 158 3.63 6.01 19.16
N GLN A 159 2.97 6.83 18.35
CA GLN A 159 1.58 7.22 18.55
C GLN A 159 0.58 6.09 18.32
N TRP A 160 0.92 5.12 17.46
CA TRP A 160 0.10 3.91 17.29
C TRP A 160 -0.09 3.14 18.59
N LYS A 161 0.91 3.09 19.48
CA LYS A 161 0.84 2.30 20.73
C LYS A 161 -0.36 2.66 21.61
N SER A 162 -0.74 3.94 21.66
CA SER A 162 -1.88 4.39 22.47
C SER A 162 -3.22 4.37 21.72
N ARG A 163 -3.20 4.16 20.40
CA ARG A 163 -4.39 4.24 19.52
C ARG A 163 -4.84 2.88 19.01
N ILE A 164 -3.90 1.96 18.84
CA ILE A 164 -4.14 0.69 18.19
C ILE A 164 -5.12 -0.19 18.96
N LYS A 165 -5.11 -0.12 20.31
CA LYS A 165 -6.02 -0.93 21.14
C LYS A 165 -7.49 -0.63 20.84
N ASP A 166 -7.84 0.64 20.69
CA ASP A 166 -9.23 1.04 20.42
C ASP A 166 -9.64 0.76 18.98
N LEU A 167 -8.72 0.94 18.02
CA LEU A 167 -8.95 0.57 16.62
C LEU A 167 -9.17 -0.94 16.47
N ASP A 168 -8.27 -1.74 17.05
CA ASP A 168 -8.28 -3.21 17.01
C ASP A 168 -9.58 -3.75 17.61
N ARG A 169 -10.02 -3.21 18.76
CA ARG A 169 -11.33 -3.53 19.35
C ARG A 169 -12.48 -3.24 18.39
N LYS A 170 -12.60 -2.02 17.86
CA LYS A 170 -13.71 -1.64 16.97
C LYS A 170 -13.79 -2.51 15.71
N ILE A 171 -12.65 -2.86 15.12
CA ILE A 171 -12.61 -3.73 13.94
C ILE A 171 -13.05 -5.14 14.30
N ARG A 172 -12.62 -5.68 15.45
CA ARG A 172 -13.06 -7.00 15.93
C ARG A 172 -14.55 -7.04 16.26
N ASP A 173 -15.06 -6.03 16.94
CA ASP A 173 -16.49 -5.89 17.24
C ASP A 173 -17.31 -5.88 15.94
N THR A 174 -16.83 -5.19 14.90
CA THR A 174 -17.46 -5.19 13.57
C THR A 174 -17.42 -6.58 12.93
N ALA A 175 -16.29 -7.28 13.08
CA ALA A 175 -16.11 -8.61 12.51
C ALA A 175 -17.03 -9.67 13.13
N GLU A 176 -17.47 -9.53 14.38
CA GLU A 176 -18.39 -10.47 15.05
C GLU A 176 -19.72 -10.64 14.30
N ALA A 177 -20.17 -9.59 13.60
CA ALA A 177 -21.40 -9.60 12.80
C ALA A 177 -21.19 -10.09 11.35
N MET A 178 -19.97 -10.48 10.98
CA MET A 178 -19.59 -10.83 9.61
C MET A 178 -19.26 -12.31 9.47
N THR A 179 -19.68 -12.90 8.36
CA THR A 179 -19.18 -14.18 7.85
C THR A 179 -17.70 -14.09 7.48
N GLN A 180 -17.05 -15.24 7.29
CA GLN A 180 -15.63 -15.25 6.90
C GLN A 180 -15.44 -14.61 5.52
N GLU A 181 -16.33 -14.90 4.58
CA GLU A 181 -16.32 -14.36 3.21
C GLU A 181 -16.48 -12.83 3.22
N GLU A 182 -17.34 -12.29 4.10
CA GLU A 182 -17.47 -10.84 4.27
C GLU A 182 -16.20 -10.21 4.85
N ARG A 183 -15.55 -10.86 5.84
CA ARG A 183 -14.30 -10.34 6.43
C ARG A 183 -13.16 -10.30 5.42
N GLU A 184 -13.11 -11.27 4.51
CA GLU A 184 -12.11 -11.37 3.45
C GLU A 184 -12.36 -10.43 2.27
N SER A 185 -13.57 -9.88 2.13
CA SER A 185 -13.95 -9.01 1.00
C SER A 185 -14.30 -7.57 1.39
N THR A 186 -14.38 -7.28 2.70
CA THR A 186 -14.66 -5.94 3.24
C THR A 186 -13.38 -5.27 3.71
N PHE A 187 -13.12 -4.08 3.18
CA PHE A 187 -11.93 -3.28 3.48
C PHE A 187 -12.14 -2.37 4.70
N LEU A 188 -11.03 -1.97 5.32
CA LEU A 188 -11.06 -0.98 6.38
C LEU A 188 -11.46 0.41 5.85
N ASN A 189 -11.96 1.26 6.74
CA ASN A 189 -12.27 2.66 6.44
C ASN A 189 -11.83 3.52 7.63
N VAL A 190 -10.54 3.84 7.65
CA VAL A 190 -9.90 4.59 8.72
C VAL A 190 -9.53 5.96 8.20
N ARG A 191 -9.78 6.99 9.00
CA ARG A 191 -9.39 8.37 8.71
C ARG A 191 -8.39 8.86 9.75
N LEU A 192 -7.20 9.25 9.30
CA LEU A 192 -6.10 9.75 10.11
C LEU A 192 -6.01 11.27 10.01
N LYS A 193 -6.36 11.98 11.08
CA LYS A 193 -6.24 13.45 11.18
C LYS A 193 -5.08 13.87 12.07
N HIS A 194 -4.60 15.11 11.97
CA HIS A 194 -3.51 15.62 12.80
C HIS A 194 -3.54 17.13 13.03
#